data_AF-A0A2U8VN28-F1
#
_entry.id   AF-A0A2U8VN28-F1
#
_cell.length_a   1.000
_cell.length_b   1.000
_cell.length_c   1.000
_cell.angle_alpha   90.00
_cell.angle_beta   90.00
_cell.angle_gamma   90.00
#
_symmetry.space_group_name_H-M   'P 1'
#
loop_
_entity.id
_entity.type
_entity.pdbx_description
1 polymer ?
#
loop_
_entity_poly.entity_id
_entity_poly.type
_entity_poly.pdbx_seq_one_letter_code
_entity_poly.pdbx_strand_id
1 'polypeptide(L)'
;MTRKSRRLVLICVCGGVLVLAVGLILTAMSGSIVFFRSPSEVAAQGVGPGVRFRLGGLIEAGSVRRGPDQTVDFVVTDTNATVPVHYKGLLPDLFREGQGVVAEGRLEPGGLFRADTVLAKHDESYMPREVADALKAQGRWQEGGGKAAPDAKATPQATTATDKTLGPRSER
;
A
#
# COMPACT_ATOMS: atom_id res chain seq x y z
N MET A 1 -60.93 12.41 -27.38
CA MET A 1 -59.71 13.12 -26.92
C MET A 1 -59.35 14.22 -27.90
N THR A 2 -59.15 15.44 -27.44
CA THR A 2 -58.74 16.57 -28.29
C THR A 2 -57.26 16.46 -28.69
N ARG A 3 -56.84 16.99 -29.85
CA ARG A 3 -55.42 16.91 -30.29
C ARG A 3 -54.43 17.47 -29.24
N LYS A 4 -54.88 18.45 -28.44
CA LYS A 4 -54.14 19.03 -27.31
C LYS A 4 -53.94 18.04 -26.15
N SER A 5 -54.99 17.30 -25.76
CA SER A 5 -54.89 16.29 -24.69
C SER A 5 -54.00 15.11 -25.09
N ARG A 6 -54.00 14.70 -26.37
CA ARG A 6 -53.10 13.64 -26.87
C ARG A 6 -51.61 14.04 -26.82
N ARG A 7 -51.28 15.30 -27.11
CA ARG A 7 -49.90 15.82 -26.98
C ARG A 7 -49.46 15.89 -25.52
N LEU A 8 -50.36 16.29 -24.62
CA LEU A 8 -50.08 16.40 -23.19
C LEU A 8 -49.82 15.01 -22.58
N VAL A 9 -50.62 14.01 -22.94
CA VAL A 9 -50.38 12.60 -22.56
C VAL A 9 -49.02 12.12 -23.05
N LEU A 10 -48.64 12.42 -24.30
CA LEU A 10 -47.35 12.00 -24.85
C LEU A 10 -46.16 12.63 -24.11
N ILE A 11 -46.26 13.93 -23.75
CA ILE A 11 -45.26 14.62 -22.94
C ILE A 11 -45.15 13.99 -21.54
N CYS A 12 -46.28 13.70 -20.88
CA CYS A 12 -46.27 13.06 -19.56
C CYS A 12 -45.67 11.66 -19.60
N VAL A 13 -45.98 10.86 -20.63
CA VAL A 13 -45.40 9.53 -20.81
C VAL A 13 -43.89 9.63 -21.04
N CYS A 14 -43.42 10.50 -21.94
CA CYS A 14 -41.99 10.72 -22.14
C CYS A 14 -41.30 11.20 -20.86
N GLY A 15 -41.91 12.14 -20.14
CA GLY A 15 -41.39 12.62 -18.85
C GLY A 15 -41.31 11.51 -17.81
N GLY A 16 -42.34 10.67 -17.70
CA GLY A 16 -42.37 9.52 -16.79
C GLY A 16 -41.28 8.50 -17.10
N VAL A 17 -41.08 8.18 -18.39
CA VAL A 17 -40.00 7.29 -18.83
C VAL A 17 -38.62 7.89 -18.48
N LEU A 18 -38.46 9.20 -18.67
CA LEU A 18 -37.19 9.88 -18.40
C LEU A 18 -36.87 9.90 -16.89
N VAL A 19 -37.86 10.18 -16.04
CA VAL A 19 -37.72 10.09 -14.58
C VAL A 19 -37.37 8.67 -14.14
N LEU A 20 -38.02 7.66 -14.73
CA LEU A 20 -37.76 6.26 -14.39
C LEU A 20 -36.35 5.84 -14.83
N ALA A 21 -35.91 6.27 -16.00
CA ALA A 21 -34.54 6.05 -16.47
C ALA A 21 -33.50 6.68 -15.54
N VAL A 22 -33.70 7.95 -15.14
CA VAL A 22 -32.80 8.64 -14.20
C VAL A 22 -32.80 7.93 -12.83
N GLY A 23 -33.95 7.50 -12.33
CA GLY A 23 -34.05 6.75 -11.07
C GLY A 23 -33.27 5.44 -11.11
N LEU A 24 -33.35 4.70 -12.23
CA LEU A 24 -32.57 3.48 -12.43
C LEU A 24 -31.07 3.74 -12.52
N ILE A 25 -30.65 4.81 -13.19
CA ILE A 25 -29.23 5.20 -13.28
C ILE A 25 -28.68 5.55 -11.90
N LEU A 26 -29.39 6.38 -11.13
CA LEU A 26 -28.95 6.80 -9.79
C LEU A 26 -28.84 5.61 -8.82
N THR A 27 -29.80 4.69 -8.87
CA THR A 27 -29.77 3.47 -8.04
C THR A 27 -28.62 2.55 -8.44
N ALA A 28 -28.36 2.39 -9.74
CA ALA A 28 -27.21 1.60 -10.22
C ALA A 28 -25.86 2.22 -9.83
N MET A 29 -25.70 3.54 -9.93
CA MET A 29 -24.46 4.23 -9.56
C MET A 29 -24.18 4.18 -8.06
N SER A 30 -25.21 4.27 -7.22
CA SER A 30 -25.09 4.28 -5.75
C SER A 30 -24.40 3.02 -5.21
N GLY A 31 -24.56 1.87 -5.88
CA GLY A 31 -23.92 0.61 -5.50
C GLY A 31 -22.47 0.44 -5.98
N SER A 32 -21.95 1.33 -6.84
CA SER A 32 -20.62 1.18 -7.46
C SER A 32 -19.51 1.99 -6.78
N ILE A 33 -19.83 2.81 -5.77
CA ILE A 33 -18.84 3.67 -5.12
C ILE A 33 -18.18 2.89 -3.98
N VAL A 34 -16.94 2.46 -4.20
CA VAL A 34 -16.10 1.85 -3.17
C VAL A 34 -15.31 2.94 -2.46
N PHE A 35 -15.73 3.27 -1.23
CA PHE A 35 -15.07 4.29 -0.43
C PHE A 35 -13.77 3.79 0.19
N PHE A 36 -12.78 4.67 0.32
CA PHE A 36 -11.58 4.40 1.10
C PHE A 36 -11.85 4.73 2.57
N ARG A 37 -11.46 3.83 3.49
CA ARG A 37 -11.61 3.97 4.93
C ARG A 37 -10.34 3.52 5.64
N SER A 38 -9.99 4.20 6.72
CA SER A 38 -8.91 3.75 7.62
C SER A 38 -9.44 2.81 8.72
N PRO A 39 -8.58 1.97 9.32
CA PRO A 39 -8.90 1.19 10.51
C PRO A 39 -9.58 1.99 11.62
N SER A 40 -9.10 3.20 11.94
CA SER A 40 -9.71 4.07 12.96
C SER A 40 -11.11 4.52 12.60
N GLU A 41 -11.36 4.83 11.32
CA GLU A 41 -12.69 5.21 10.86
C GLU A 41 -13.66 4.03 10.94
N VAL A 42 -13.20 2.82 10.59
CA VAL A 42 -14.03 1.60 10.69
C VAL A 42 -14.40 1.32 12.14
N ALA A 43 -13.44 1.48 13.06
CA ALA A 43 -13.67 1.30 14.50
C ALA A 43 -14.59 2.39 15.10
N ALA A 44 -14.42 3.66 14.70
CA ALA A 44 -15.15 4.78 15.29
C ALA A 44 -16.56 4.99 14.70
N GLN A 45 -16.72 4.86 13.39
CA GLN A 45 -18.00 5.11 12.71
C GLN A 45 -18.86 3.85 12.56
N GLY A 46 -18.31 2.65 12.85
CA GLY A 46 -19.04 1.39 12.78
C GLY A 46 -19.61 1.14 11.39
N VAL A 47 -18.80 0.66 10.47
CA VAL A 47 -19.29 0.32 9.12
C VAL A 47 -20.34 -0.80 9.24
N GLY A 48 -21.51 -0.61 8.64
CA GLY A 48 -22.55 -1.64 8.64
C GLY A 48 -22.06 -2.95 7.99
N PRO A 49 -22.42 -4.12 8.54
CA PRO A 49 -22.00 -5.40 7.97
C PRO A 49 -22.50 -5.55 6.52
N GLY A 50 -21.65 -6.08 5.65
CA GLY A 50 -21.93 -6.30 4.23
C GLY A 50 -21.61 -5.13 3.29
N VAL A 51 -21.21 -3.97 3.82
CA VAL A 51 -20.78 -2.83 2.99
C VAL A 51 -19.41 -3.10 2.37
N ARG A 52 -19.29 -2.80 1.07
CA ARG A 52 -18.01 -2.85 0.35
C ARG A 52 -17.24 -1.55 0.53
N PHE A 53 -15.98 -1.66 0.91
CA PHE A 53 -15.06 -0.52 0.98
C PHE A 53 -13.61 -0.97 0.77
N ARG A 54 -12.73 0.00 0.58
CA ARG A 54 -11.28 -0.15 0.55
C ARG A 54 -10.72 0.21 1.92
N LEU A 55 -10.18 -0.77 2.61
CA LEU A 55 -9.46 -0.59 3.85
C LEU A 55 -7.99 -0.28 3.53
N GLY A 56 -7.52 0.90 3.93
CA GLY A 56 -6.12 1.26 3.75
C GLY A 56 -5.41 1.45 5.08
N GLY A 57 -4.19 0.94 5.17
CA GLY A 57 -3.35 1.08 6.36
C GLY A 57 -2.00 0.41 6.17
N LEU A 58 -1.34 0.14 7.29
CA LEU A 58 -0.07 -0.57 7.39
C LEU A 58 -0.33 -2.01 7.82
N ILE A 59 0.48 -2.95 7.35
CA ILE A 59 0.41 -4.34 7.83
C ILE A 59 1.15 -4.42 9.15
N GLU A 60 0.50 -4.93 10.20
CA GLU A 60 1.15 -5.15 11.50
C GLU A 60 2.24 -6.23 11.40
N ALA A 61 3.41 -5.96 11.98
CA ALA A 61 4.54 -6.88 11.95
C ALA A 61 4.26 -8.16 12.76
N GLY A 62 4.60 -9.33 12.20
CA GLY A 62 4.29 -10.64 12.77
C GLY A 62 2.82 -11.05 12.74
N SER A 63 1.94 -10.25 12.10
CA SER A 63 0.50 -10.55 12.04
C SER A 63 0.12 -11.48 10.90
N VAL A 64 0.99 -11.65 9.90
CA VAL A 64 0.68 -12.39 8.67
C VAL A 64 0.74 -13.89 8.93
N ARG A 65 -0.41 -14.55 8.83
CA ARG A 65 -0.55 -16.01 8.93
C ARG A 65 -1.06 -16.56 7.61
N ARG A 66 -0.31 -17.49 7.02
CA ARG A 66 -0.70 -18.19 5.80
C ARG A 66 -1.30 -19.54 6.18
N GLY A 67 -2.54 -19.78 5.76
CA GLY A 67 -3.27 -21.02 6.00
C GLY A 67 -3.19 -21.98 4.80
N PRO A 68 -3.87 -23.14 4.91
CA PRO A 68 -4.09 -24.04 3.77
C PRO A 68 -4.99 -23.36 2.72
N ASP A 69 -4.91 -23.80 1.46
CA ASP A 69 -5.76 -23.30 0.36
C ASP A 69 -5.59 -21.81 -0.02
N GLN A 70 -4.38 -21.26 0.15
CA GLN A 70 -4.06 -19.86 -0.19
C GLN A 70 -4.88 -18.84 0.60
N THR A 71 -5.27 -19.19 1.83
CA THR A 71 -5.82 -18.23 2.78
C THR A 71 -4.70 -17.49 3.49
N VAL A 72 -4.89 -16.20 3.71
CA VAL A 72 -3.95 -15.34 4.40
C VAL A 72 -4.73 -14.45 5.35
N ASP A 73 -4.42 -14.58 6.63
CA ASP A 73 -4.90 -13.70 7.69
C ASP A 73 -3.80 -12.70 8.02
N PHE A 74 -4.14 -11.42 8.09
CA PHE A 74 -3.21 -10.37 8.51
C PHE A 74 -3.98 -9.23 9.16
N VAL A 75 -3.28 -8.41 9.93
CA VAL A 75 -3.90 -7.26 10.61
C VAL A 75 -3.45 -5.97 9.93
N VAL A 76 -4.41 -5.12 9.60
CA VAL A 76 -4.17 -3.78 9.06
C VAL A 76 -4.36 -2.75 10.17
N THR A 77 -3.37 -1.89 10.35
CA THR A 77 -3.33 -0.85 11.38
C THR A 77 -3.05 0.52 10.78
N ASP A 78 -3.60 1.56 11.39
CA ASP A 78 -3.24 2.96 11.10
C ASP A 78 -2.55 3.63 12.28
N THR A 79 -1.87 2.83 13.13
CA THR A 79 -1.24 3.19 14.42
C THR A 79 -2.20 3.45 15.58
N ASN A 80 -3.49 3.68 15.31
CA ASN A 80 -4.46 4.03 16.33
C ASN A 80 -5.52 2.93 16.51
N ALA A 81 -5.92 2.26 15.43
CA ALA A 81 -6.78 1.08 15.48
C ALA A 81 -6.21 -0.07 14.63
N THR A 82 -6.73 -1.27 14.88
CA THR A 82 -6.39 -2.48 14.14
C THR A 82 -7.66 -3.14 13.62
N VAL A 83 -7.60 -3.66 12.40
CA VAL A 83 -8.69 -4.42 11.78
C VAL A 83 -8.13 -5.74 11.26
N PRO A 84 -8.66 -6.89 11.71
CA PRO A 84 -8.27 -8.19 11.18
C PRO A 84 -8.83 -8.37 9.76
N VAL A 85 -7.96 -8.80 8.84
CA VAL A 85 -8.27 -9.01 7.44
C VAL A 85 -8.07 -10.48 7.08
N HIS A 86 -9.09 -11.09 6.49
CA HIS A 86 -9.03 -12.43 5.92
C HIS A 86 -9.04 -12.33 4.40
N TYR A 87 -8.00 -12.83 3.74
CA TYR A 87 -7.84 -12.83 2.29
C TYR A 87 -7.74 -14.26 1.76
N LYS A 88 -8.29 -14.52 0.58
CA LYS A 88 -8.15 -15.80 -0.12
C LYS A 88 -7.63 -15.56 -1.54
N GLY A 89 -6.39 -15.95 -1.79
CA GLY A 89 -5.73 -15.76 -3.08
C GLY A 89 -4.22 -15.63 -2.95
N LEU A 90 -3.56 -15.29 -4.07
CA LEU A 90 -2.13 -15.00 -4.07
C LEU A 90 -1.93 -13.54 -3.65
N LEU A 91 -1.07 -13.34 -2.64
CA LEU A 91 -0.59 -12.00 -2.30
C LEU A 91 0.34 -11.49 -3.40
N PRO A 92 0.33 -10.19 -3.72
CA PRO A 92 1.33 -9.57 -4.57
C PRO A 92 2.75 -9.73 -3.98
N ASP A 93 3.77 -9.76 -4.83
CA ASP A 93 5.18 -9.90 -4.40
C ASP A 93 5.67 -8.73 -3.50
N LEU A 94 5.00 -7.56 -3.61
CA LEU A 94 5.28 -6.38 -2.79
C LEU A 94 4.58 -6.41 -1.42
N PHE A 95 3.80 -7.44 -1.11
CA PHE A 95 3.18 -7.55 0.20
C PHE A 95 4.21 -7.89 1.27
N ARG A 96 4.47 -6.93 2.17
CA ARG A 96 5.39 -7.10 3.31
C ARG A 96 4.82 -6.47 4.57
N GLU A 97 5.16 -7.08 5.69
CA GLU A 97 4.89 -6.52 7.01
C GLU A 97 5.52 -5.12 7.16
N GLY A 98 4.82 -4.21 7.83
CA GLY A 98 5.24 -2.82 8.00
C GLY A 98 5.10 -1.92 6.76
N GLN A 99 4.65 -2.46 5.62
CA GLN A 99 4.35 -1.65 4.43
C GLN A 99 2.88 -1.28 4.32
N GLY A 100 2.62 -0.21 3.54
CA GLY A 100 1.28 0.27 3.26
C GLY A 100 0.53 -0.65 2.30
N VAL A 101 -0.69 -1.01 2.66
CA VAL A 101 -1.57 -1.89 1.90
C VAL A 101 -2.96 -1.28 1.74
N VAL A 102 -3.61 -1.60 0.64
CA VAL A 102 -5.03 -1.33 0.42
C VAL A 102 -5.73 -2.65 0.14
N ALA A 103 -6.63 -3.05 1.03
CA ALA A 103 -7.47 -4.23 0.87
C ALA A 103 -8.88 -3.81 0.45
N GLU A 104 -9.39 -4.36 -0.65
CA GLU A 104 -10.77 -4.16 -1.09
C GLU A 104 -11.61 -5.36 -0.70
N GLY A 105 -12.76 -5.14 -0.09
CA GLY A 105 -13.54 -6.22 0.50
C GLY A 105 -14.84 -5.79 1.16
N ARG A 106 -15.37 -6.65 2.02
CA ARG A 106 -16.58 -6.42 2.83
C ARG A 106 -16.29 -6.67 4.30
N LEU A 107 -16.92 -5.87 5.16
CA LEU A 107 -16.91 -6.16 6.59
C LEU A 107 -17.96 -7.23 6.92
N GLU A 108 -17.52 -8.33 7.52
CA GLU A 108 -18.38 -9.40 8.01
C GLU A 108 -18.93 -9.06 9.42
N PRO A 109 -20.06 -9.68 9.81
CA PRO A 109 -20.57 -9.60 11.17
C PRO A 109 -19.50 -10.10 12.15
N GLY A 110 -19.09 -9.26 13.11
CA GLY A 110 -18.02 -9.59 14.08
C GLY A 110 -16.72 -8.82 13.88
N GLY A 111 -16.64 -7.91 12.90
CA GLY A 111 -15.48 -7.02 12.73
C GLY A 111 -14.33 -7.61 11.93
N LEU A 112 -14.51 -8.80 11.36
CA LEU A 112 -13.57 -9.39 10.40
C LEU A 112 -13.78 -8.75 9.03
N PHE A 113 -12.70 -8.26 8.42
CA PHE A 113 -12.76 -7.72 7.07
C PHE A 113 -12.37 -8.80 6.06
N ARG A 114 -13.31 -9.22 5.22
CA ARG A 114 -13.05 -10.18 4.15
C ARG A 114 -12.60 -9.44 2.90
N ALA A 115 -11.31 -9.58 2.58
CA ALA A 115 -10.73 -8.99 1.38
C ALA A 115 -10.92 -9.89 0.16
N ASP A 116 -11.40 -9.29 -0.93
CA ASP A 116 -11.47 -9.90 -2.26
C ASP A 116 -10.17 -9.63 -3.05
N THR A 117 -9.57 -8.45 -2.86
CA THR A 117 -8.37 -8.01 -3.57
C THR A 117 -7.44 -7.29 -2.60
N VAL A 118 -6.14 -7.56 -2.68
CA VAL A 118 -5.11 -6.86 -1.93
C VAL A 118 -4.17 -6.16 -2.90
N LEU A 119 -4.04 -4.85 -2.74
CA LEU A 119 -3.12 -4.00 -3.48
C LEU A 119 -2.02 -3.55 -2.53
N ALA A 120 -0.82 -4.06 -2.74
CA ALA A 120 0.38 -3.52 -2.09
C ALA A 120 0.77 -2.22 -2.80
N LYS A 121 1.13 -1.19 -2.05
CA LYS A 121 1.57 0.08 -2.65
C LYS A 121 2.90 -0.15 -3.37
N HIS A 122 2.97 0.20 -4.66
CA HIS A 122 4.23 0.21 -5.41
C HIS A 122 5.16 1.27 -4.82
N ASP A 123 6.31 0.84 -4.30
CA ASP A 123 7.44 1.70 -3.96
C ASP A 123 8.24 2.02 -5.23
N GLU A 124 7.65 2.79 -6.14
CA GLU A 124 8.45 3.42 -7.20
C GLU A 124 9.26 4.58 -6.61
N SER A 125 10.33 4.25 -5.90
CA SER A 125 11.49 5.14 -5.88
C SER A 125 12.24 4.94 -7.20
N TYR A 126 11.62 5.31 -8.33
CA TYR A 126 12.26 5.32 -9.64
C TYR A 126 13.31 6.42 -9.65
N MET A 127 14.58 6.04 -9.53
CA MET A 127 15.72 6.91 -9.75
C MET A 127 16.18 6.71 -11.21
N PRO A 128 15.92 7.66 -12.13
CA PRO A 128 16.37 7.52 -13.51
C PRO A 128 17.89 7.40 -13.55
N ARG A 129 18.43 6.58 -14.47
CA ARG A 129 19.89 6.44 -14.64
C ARG A 129 20.57 7.78 -14.92
N GLU A 130 19.92 8.68 -15.64
CA GLU A 130 20.44 10.03 -15.89
C GLU A 130 20.63 10.84 -14.59
N VAL A 131 19.73 10.66 -13.61
CA VAL A 131 19.81 11.34 -12.30
C VAL A 131 20.86 10.68 -11.41
N ALA A 132 20.99 9.35 -11.48
CA ALA A 132 22.04 8.61 -10.79
C ALA A 132 23.44 9.01 -11.30
N ASP A 133 23.61 9.09 -12.63
CA ASP A 133 24.86 9.45 -13.28
C ASP A 133 25.19 10.94 -13.10
N ALA A 134 24.21 11.84 -13.16
CA ALA A 134 24.41 13.27 -12.89
C ALA A 134 24.84 13.54 -11.44
N LEU A 135 24.23 12.85 -10.48
CA LEU A 135 24.62 12.96 -9.07
C LEU A 135 26.01 12.32 -8.83
N LYS A 136 26.41 11.27 -9.57
CA LYS A 136 27.74 10.61 -9.50
C LYS A 136 28.82 11.52 -10.08
N ALA A 137 28.51 12.17 -11.20
CA ALA A 137 29.38 13.16 -11.83
C ALA A 137 29.59 14.41 -10.95
N GLN A 138 28.62 14.77 -10.10
CA GLN A 138 28.71 15.89 -9.15
C GLN A 138 29.40 15.54 -7.81
N GLY A 139 29.91 14.30 -7.65
CA GLY A 139 30.70 13.91 -6.47
C GLY A 139 29.92 13.84 -5.16
N ARG A 140 28.58 13.77 -5.19
CA ARG A 140 27.71 13.78 -4.00
C ARG A 140 27.11 12.43 -3.62
N TRP A 141 27.51 11.33 -4.26
CA TRP A 141 27.10 9.99 -3.82
C TRP A 141 28.03 9.47 -2.73
N GLN A 142 27.47 9.20 -1.56
CA GLN A 142 28.06 8.31 -0.57
C GLN A 142 27.52 6.90 -0.81
N GLU A 143 28.37 5.98 -1.27
CA GLU A 143 28.04 4.55 -1.22
C GLU A 143 27.99 4.12 0.25
N GLY A 144 26.82 3.67 0.71
CA GLY A 144 26.66 2.99 2.01
C GLY A 144 26.01 3.83 3.11
N GLY A 145 24.70 4.09 2.99
CA GLY A 145 23.88 4.70 4.04
C GLY A 145 22.69 3.82 4.44
N GLY A 146 22.94 2.59 4.89
CA GLY A 146 21.87 1.65 5.21
C GLY A 146 22.29 0.43 6.03
N LYS A 147 23.05 0.61 7.11
CA LYS A 147 22.99 -0.20 8.36
C LYS A 147 24.02 0.27 9.40
N ALA A 148 23.52 0.78 10.53
CA ALA A 148 24.18 0.68 11.85
C ALA A 148 23.98 -0.79 12.35
N ALA A 149 24.79 -1.43 13.20
CA ALA A 149 25.72 -1.00 14.25
C ALA A 149 26.71 -2.17 14.61
N PRO A 150 27.64 -2.01 15.57
CA PRO A 150 28.94 -2.68 15.68
C PRO A 150 28.98 -3.91 16.62
N ASP A 151 29.96 -4.82 16.45
CA ASP A 151 30.52 -5.61 17.57
C ASP A 151 31.88 -6.29 17.25
N ALA A 152 32.86 -5.91 18.07
CA ALA A 152 33.93 -6.70 18.72
C ALA A 152 34.81 -7.76 17.97
N LYS A 153 36.12 -7.44 17.99
CA LYS A 153 37.30 -8.31 18.25
C LYS A 153 37.71 -9.40 17.23
N ALA A 154 38.86 -9.19 16.56
CA ALA A 154 40.07 -10.04 16.68
C ALA A 154 41.23 -9.46 15.86
N THR A 155 42.39 -9.34 16.52
CA THR A 155 43.68 -8.79 16.05
C THR A 155 44.50 -9.86 15.26
N PRO A 156 45.81 -9.68 14.95
CA PRO A 156 46.42 -9.24 13.69
C PRO A 156 47.33 -10.31 13.01
N GLN A 157 47.79 -10.04 11.77
CA GLN A 157 49.06 -10.56 11.23
C GLN A 157 49.50 -9.62 10.10
N ALA A 158 50.53 -8.77 10.25
CA ALA A 158 51.97 -9.05 10.30
C ALA A 158 52.54 -9.48 8.93
N THR A 159 53.12 -8.50 8.22
CA THR A 159 54.21 -8.74 7.27
C THR A 159 55.21 -7.58 7.35
N THR A 160 56.23 -7.83 8.18
CA THR A 160 57.66 -7.49 8.03
C THR A 160 58.05 -6.79 6.73
N ALA A 161 58.54 -5.54 6.78
CA ALA A 161 59.91 -5.12 7.14
C ALA A 161 60.93 -5.28 5.99
N THR A 162 61.56 -4.17 5.59
CA THR A 162 63.02 -4.02 5.49
C THR A 162 63.35 -2.52 5.41
N ASP A 163 63.56 -1.94 6.58
CA ASP A 163 64.41 -0.76 6.80
C ASP A 163 65.85 -1.27 6.99
N LYS A 164 66.83 -0.62 6.37
CA LYS A 164 68.20 -0.69 6.85
C LYS A 164 69.05 0.48 6.36
N THR A 165 69.33 1.37 7.31
CA THR A 165 70.67 1.80 7.76
C THR A 165 70.98 3.29 7.57
N LEU A 166 71.04 3.98 8.71
CA LEU A 166 71.56 5.34 8.91
C LEU A 166 73.11 5.41 8.83
N GLY A 167 73.59 6.53 8.27
CA GLY A 167 74.79 7.31 8.69
C GLY A 167 76.14 6.98 8.03
N PRO A 168 77.18 7.86 8.10
CA PRO A 168 77.27 9.19 8.71
C PRO A 168 77.92 10.30 7.81
N ARG A 169 77.97 11.50 8.40
CA ARG A 169 78.68 12.76 8.06
C ARG A 169 80.18 12.61 7.72
N SER A 170 80.66 13.13 6.57
CA SER A 170 82.00 13.77 6.38
C SER A 170 82.32 14.18 4.91
N GLU A 171 82.72 15.45 4.73
CA GLU A 171 83.72 16.00 3.78
C GLU A 171 83.55 15.90 2.25
N ARG A 172 83.20 17.01 1.59
CA ARG A 172 84.08 17.90 0.79
C ARG A 172 83.28 19.02 0.14
#